data_AF-G9KTJ9-F1
#
_entry.id   AF-G9KTJ9-F1
#
_cell.length_a   1.000
_cell.length_b   1.000
_cell.length_c   1.000
_cell.angle_alpha   90.00
_cell.angle_beta   90.00
_cell.angle_gamma   90.00
#
_symmetry.space_group_name_H-M   'P 1'
#
loop_
_entity.id
_entity.type
_entity.pdbx_description
1 polymer ?
#
loop_
_entity_poly.entity_id
_entity_poly.type
_entity_poly.pdbx_seq_one_letter_code
_entity_poly.pdbx_strand_id
1 'polypeptide(L)'
;SCKGLPFTLDLSRNNVVTVQSEMFTQLSRLQCLCLSHNSISQAVNGSQFTPLTSLRVLDLSHNKLDLYHGGSFTELPQLKALDLSYNSQPFSMRGVGHNLSFVAQLPALRYLSLAHNDIHSRVSQQLRSASLKALDFSGNALSQMWAEGDLYLRFFQGLRNLVRLDLSQNRLHILLPRNLAHLPRSLQLLRLRDNYLAFFNWSSLALLPRLEALDLAGNQLKALSNGTLPNGTLLQRLDLSGNSIGFVDPGFFALAERLREINLSANALKTVEPSWFGPVAGALKVLDVTANPLHCACGAAFVDFLLEVQAAVPGLPSHVRCGSPSQLQGRSIFAQDLRLCLDEALSWDCFGLSLLTVALSLAVPMLHHMCGWDLWYCFHLGLAWLPRRGRQWGADALPYDAFVVFDKAHSSVADWVY
;
A
#
# COMPACT_ATOMS: atom_id res chain seq x y z
N SER A 1 15.65 20.13 16.26
CA SER A 1 16.45 20.87 15.27
C SER A 1 16.53 22.34 15.66
N CYS A 2 17.71 22.83 16.07
CA CYS A 2 17.98 24.24 16.37
C CYS A 2 18.01 25.15 15.12
N LYS A 3 17.78 24.59 13.91
CA LYS A 3 17.93 25.30 12.64
C LYS A 3 17.07 26.57 12.63
N GLY A 4 17.71 27.70 12.30
CA GLY A 4 17.06 29.01 12.21
C GLY A 4 16.94 29.77 13.53
N LEU A 5 17.49 29.27 14.64
CA LEU A 5 17.55 30.01 15.90
C LEU A 5 18.89 30.80 15.99
N PRO A 6 18.84 32.10 16.30
CA PRO A 6 20.00 32.99 16.21
C PRO A 6 21.09 32.73 17.25
N PHE A 7 20.73 32.17 18.41
CA PHE A 7 21.71 31.84 19.45
C PHE A 7 21.49 30.41 19.93
N THR A 8 22.40 29.54 19.50
CA THR A 8 22.41 28.10 19.74
C THR A 8 23.75 27.72 20.37
N LEU A 9 23.72 26.85 21.37
CA LEU A 9 24.89 26.29 22.01
C LEU A 9 24.81 24.77 21.94
N ASP A 10 25.80 24.15 21.31
CA ASP A 10 25.91 22.70 21.18
C ASP A 10 27.01 22.18 22.11
N LEU A 11 26.58 21.46 23.15
CA LEU A 11 27.41 20.74 24.11
C LEU A 11 27.13 19.24 24.01
N SER A 12 26.62 18.76 22.88
CA SER A 12 26.40 17.34 22.67
C SER A 12 27.73 16.57 22.66
N ARG A 13 27.68 15.27 23.00
CA ARG A 13 28.87 14.39 22.97
C ARG A 13 30.02 14.88 23.84
N ASN A 14 29.69 15.37 25.04
CA ASN A 14 30.65 15.74 26.08
C ASN A 14 30.54 14.79 27.28
N ASN A 15 31.27 15.09 28.35
CA ASN A 15 31.30 14.31 29.59
C ASN A 15 30.48 14.96 30.71
N VAL A 16 29.38 15.64 30.39
CA VAL A 16 28.53 16.28 31.41
C VAL A 16 27.75 15.19 32.17
N VAL A 17 27.90 15.17 33.50
CA VAL A 17 27.23 14.21 34.40
C VAL A 17 26.12 14.86 35.21
N THR A 18 26.32 16.12 35.59
CA THR A 18 25.33 16.93 36.30
C THR A 18 25.25 18.30 35.66
N VAL A 19 24.07 18.89 35.75
CA VAL A 19 23.80 20.24 35.27
C VAL A 19 23.50 21.12 36.47
N GLN A 20 24.25 22.21 36.59
CA GLN A 20 24.08 23.20 37.63
C GLN A 20 23.75 24.57 37.01
N SER A 21 22.98 25.38 37.73
CA SER A 21 22.47 26.66 37.26
C SER A 21 23.60 27.64 36.89
N GLU A 22 24.70 27.60 37.64
CA GLU A 22 25.85 28.48 37.53
C GLU A 22 26.52 28.40 36.15
N MET A 23 26.44 27.24 35.50
CA MET A 23 26.98 26.96 34.16
C MET A 23 26.37 27.86 33.08
N PHE A 24 25.18 28.42 33.32
CA PHE A 24 24.40 29.17 32.32
C PHE A 24 24.15 30.64 32.68
N THR A 25 24.77 31.16 33.73
CA THR A 25 24.48 32.49 34.33
C THR A 25 24.48 33.66 33.34
N GLN A 26 25.27 33.61 32.27
CA GLN A 26 25.35 34.67 31.24
C GLN A 26 24.65 34.30 29.91
N LEU A 27 23.93 33.17 29.87
CA LEU A 27 23.34 32.61 28.65
C LEU A 27 21.83 32.83 28.56
N SER A 28 21.30 33.89 29.17
CA SER A 28 19.86 34.19 29.19
C SER A 28 19.22 34.43 27.83
N ARG A 29 20.02 34.83 26.83
CA ARG A 29 19.58 35.02 25.43
C ARG A 29 19.57 33.73 24.61
N LEU A 30 20.09 32.62 25.15
CA LEU A 30 20.20 31.35 24.45
C LEU A 30 18.81 30.82 24.07
N GLN A 31 18.63 30.39 22.82
CA GLN A 31 17.35 29.90 22.32
C GLN A 31 17.35 28.39 22.08
N CYS A 32 18.51 27.81 21.80
CA CYS A 32 18.67 26.37 21.66
C CYS A 32 19.87 25.87 22.46
N LEU A 33 19.67 24.83 23.25
CA LEU A 33 20.72 24.15 23.98
C LEU A 33 20.68 22.65 23.63
N CYS A 34 21.79 22.14 23.10
CA CYS A 34 21.98 20.72 22.87
C CYS A 34 22.93 20.14 23.92
N LEU A 35 22.42 19.23 24.73
CA LEU A 35 23.15 18.46 25.74
C LEU A 35 23.05 16.95 25.45
N SER A 36 22.74 16.58 24.20
CA SER A 36 22.54 15.20 23.83
C SER A 36 23.82 14.37 23.87
N HIS A 37 23.70 13.06 24.04
CA HIS A 37 24.85 12.15 24.14
C HIS A 37 25.87 12.57 25.21
N ASN A 38 25.40 12.98 26.38
CA ASN A 38 26.23 13.17 27.56
C ASN A 38 26.01 12.00 28.53
N SER A 39 26.41 12.15 29.79
CA SER A 39 26.19 11.16 30.84
C SER A 39 25.35 11.73 31.98
N ILE A 40 24.40 12.63 31.68
CA ILE A 40 23.63 13.34 32.68
C ILE A 40 22.75 12.35 33.44
N SER A 41 23.12 12.06 34.70
CA SER A 41 22.44 11.12 35.59
C SER A 41 21.92 11.87 36.82
N GLN A 42 20.92 12.71 36.60
CA GLN A 42 20.39 13.62 37.62
C GLN A 42 18.86 13.60 37.60
N ALA A 43 18.27 13.65 38.79
CA ALA A 43 16.85 13.96 38.96
C ALA A 43 16.67 15.47 38.79
N VAL A 44 16.20 15.88 37.61
CA VAL A 44 15.86 17.29 37.34
C VAL A 44 14.68 17.70 38.21
N ASN A 45 14.75 18.89 38.80
CA ASN A 45 13.75 19.34 39.79
C ASN A 45 13.25 20.78 39.54
N GLY A 46 13.75 21.44 38.51
CA GLY A 46 13.32 22.77 38.12
C GLY A 46 14.29 23.90 38.48
N SER A 47 15.52 23.59 38.89
CA SER A 47 16.55 24.59 39.23
C SER A 47 17.76 24.60 38.29
N GLN A 48 17.88 23.61 37.41
CA GLN A 48 19.09 23.39 36.62
C GLN A 48 19.26 24.45 35.52
N PHE A 49 18.16 24.96 34.97
CA PHE A 49 18.19 25.84 33.79
C PHE A 49 17.66 27.25 34.07
N THR A 50 17.64 27.69 35.34
CA THR A 50 17.01 28.97 35.72
C THR A 50 17.51 30.20 34.96
N PRO A 51 18.80 30.32 34.55
CA PRO A 51 19.25 31.50 33.81
C PRO A 51 18.73 31.55 32.37
N LEU A 52 18.29 30.42 31.80
CA LEU A 52 17.96 30.25 30.38
C LEU A 52 16.53 30.70 30.04
N THR A 53 16.18 31.94 30.38
CA THR A 53 14.81 32.47 30.27
C THR A 53 14.27 32.57 28.83
N SER A 54 15.16 32.67 27.83
CA SER A 54 14.79 32.74 26.40
C SER A 54 14.79 31.39 25.69
N LEU A 55 15.06 30.28 26.40
CA LEU A 55 15.25 28.97 25.78
C LEU A 55 13.94 28.47 25.17
N ARG A 56 14.03 28.02 23.91
CA ARG A 56 12.89 27.50 23.13
C ARG A 56 13.03 26.03 22.82
N VAL A 57 14.27 25.55 22.70
CA VAL A 57 14.56 24.17 22.34
C VAL A 57 15.63 23.65 23.27
N LEU A 58 15.34 22.53 23.92
CA LEU A 58 16.27 21.81 24.80
C LEU A 58 16.34 20.36 24.33
N ASP A 59 17.54 19.94 23.95
CA ASP A 59 17.82 18.56 23.58
C ASP A 59 18.66 17.90 24.67
N LEU A 60 18.06 16.95 25.38
CA LEU A 60 18.65 16.14 26.43
C LEU A 60 18.62 14.65 26.06
N SER A 61 18.50 14.35 24.77
CA SER A 61 18.46 12.97 24.28
C SER A 61 19.76 12.21 24.60
N HIS A 62 19.69 10.88 24.71
CA HIS A 62 20.86 10.03 25.01
C HIS A 62 21.59 10.45 26.30
N ASN A 63 20.85 10.51 27.41
CA ASN A 63 21.37 10.73 28.75
C ASN A 63 20.80 9.67 29.71
N LYS A 64 20.82 9.91 31.03
CA LYS A 64 20.32 9.00 32.07
C LYS A 64 19.41 9.75 33.05
N LEU A 65 18.56 10.64 32.52
CA LEU A 65 17.70 11.52 33.32
C LEU A 65 16.64 10.75 34.10
N ASP A 66 16.56 11.02 35.40
CA ASP A 66 15.49 10.50 36.24
C ASP A 66 14.34 11.51 36.32
N LEU A 67 13.20 11.15 35.73
CA LEU A 67 11.99 11.97 35.72
C LEU A 67 11.13 11.65 36.94
N TYR A 68 11.52 12.14 38.12
CA TYR A 68 10.80 11.92 39.37
C TYR A 68 10.00 13.14 39.85
N HIS A 69 10.51 14.35 39.63
CA HIS A 69 9.89 15.57 40.14
C HIS A 69 8.89 16.18 39.15
N GLY A 70 7.69 16.49 39.63
CA GLY A 70 6.69 17.21 38.83
C GLY A 70 7.09 18.63 38.43
N GLY A 71 8.06 19.24 39.11
CA GLY A 71 8.60 20.58 38.79
C GLY A 71 9.70 20.59 37.72
N SER A 72 10.03 19.45 37.11
CA SER A 72 11.07 19.36 36.08
C SER A 72 10.81 20.34 34.92
N PHE A 73 11.82 21.13 34.55
CA PHE A 73 11.82 22.08 33.41
C PHE A 73 10.84 23.26 33.53
N THR A 74 10.19 23.44 34.68
CA THR A 74 9.22 24.53 34.91
C THR A 74 9.84 25.91 34.93
N GLU A 75 11.15 26.01 35.13
CA GLU A 75 11.93 27.24 35.04
C GLU A 75 12.11 27.77 33.62
N LEU A 76 11.64 27.03 32.60
CA LEU A 76 11.79 27.38 31.18
C LEU A 76 10.45 27.84 30.57
N PRO A 77 10.03 29.12 30.76
CA PRO A 77 8.70 29.58 30.38
C PRO A 77 8.45 29.63 28.87
N GLN A 78 9.51 29.73 28.07
CA GLN A 78 9.44 29.86 26.61
C GLN A 78 9.72 28.54 25.87
N LEU A 79 9.86 27.42 26.60
CA LEU A 79 10.23 26.13 26.01
C LEU A 79 9.13 25.62 25.07
N LYS A 80 9.49 25.42 23.79
CA LYS A 80 8.60 24.96 22.72
C LYS A 80 8.89 23.52 22.30
N ALA A 81 10.14 23.07 22.36
CA ALA A 81 10.52 21.72 22.02
C ALA A 81 11.46 21.14 23.07
N LEU A 82 11.13 19.95 23.56
CA LEU A 82 11.90 19.23 24.55
C LEU A 82 12.14 17.81 24.04
N ASP A 83 13.41 17.43 23.91
CA ASP A 83 13.79 16.07 23.56
C ASP A 83 14.39 15.36 24.77
N LEU A 84 13.70 14.32 25.23
CA LEU A 84 14.11 13.45 26.33
C LEU A 84 14.26 12.01 25.85
N SER A 85 14.44 11.78 24.56
CA SER A 85 14.56 10.44 24.00
C SER A 85 15.84 9.73 24.47
N TYR A 86 15.87 8.40 24.42
CA TYR A 86 17.04 7.60 24.78
C TYR A 86 17.60 7.88 26.20
N ASN A 87 16.71 8.11 27.16
CA ASN A 87 16.96 8.17 28.61
C ASN A 87 16.38 6.92 29.30
N SER A 88 16.54 5.73 28.71
CA SER A 88 15.86 4.50 29.17
C SER A 88 16.39 3.94 30.49
N GLN A 89 17.65 4.21 30.85
CA GLN A 89 18.30 3.54 31.98
C GLN A 89 17.52 3.66 33.29
N PRO A 90 16.97 4.84 33.69
CA PRO A 90 16.14 4.93 34.89
C PRO A 90 14.81 4.17 34.79
N PHE A 91 14.14 4.19 33.62
CA PHE A 91 12.87 3.50 33.41
C PHE A 91 12.98 1.97 33.45
N SER A 92 14.16 1.41 33.13
CA SER A 92 14.40 -0.03 33.23
C SER A 92 14.71 -0.51 34.66
N MET A 93 14.88 0.40 35.64
CA MET A 93 15.13 0.02 37.04
C MET A 93 13.87 -0.53 37.70
N ARG A 94 13.93 -1.78 38.18
CA ARG A 94 12.79 -2.43 38.83
C ARG A 94 12.44 -1.76 40.17
N GLY A 95 11.16 -1.43 40.34
CA GLY A 95 10.62 -0.91 41.61
C GLY A 95 10.62 0.62 41.71
N VAL A 96 11.42 1.31 40.90
CA VAL A 96 11.43 2.77 40.81
C VAL A 96 10.23 3.23 39.98
N GLY A 97 9.58 4.32 40.40
CA GLY A 97 8.49 4.94 39.65
C GLY A 97 8.91 6.32 39.13
N HIS A 98 8.25 6.76 38.07
CA HIS A 98 8.56 8.04 37.41
C HIS A 98 7.30 8.90 37.29
N ASN A 99 7.51 10.21 37.27
CA ASN A 99 6.46 11.20 37.26
C ASN A 99 6.56 12.11 36.04
N LEU A 100 5.63 11.92 35.11
CA LEU A 100 5.55 12.68 33.86
C LEU A 100 4.57 13.87 33.98
N SER A 101 4.13 14.22 35.20
CA SER A 101 3.19 15.33 35.42
C SER A 101 3.76 16.72 35.10
N PHE A 102 5.09 16.86 34.99
CA PHE A 102 5.75 18.11 34.62
C PHE A 102 5.28 18.66 33.27
N VAL A 103 4.86 17.77 32.35
CA VAL A 103 4.34 18.15 31.02
C VAL A 103 3.13 19.10 31.13
N ALA A 104 2.33 18.97 32.19
CA ALA A 104 1.18 19.83 32.43
C ALA A 104 1.56 21.27 32.82
N GLN A 105 2.79 21.46 33.32
CA GLN A 105 3.29 22.72 33.84
C GLN A 105 4.09 23.52 32.79
N LEU A 106 4.22 23.02 31.56
CA LEU A 106 4.95 23.67 30.47
C LEU A 106 3.99 24.39 29.50
N PRO A 107 3.71 25.70 29.68
CA PRO A 107 2.62 26.38 28.99
C PRO A 107 2.90 26.63 27.50
N ALA A 108 4.16 26.69 27.09
CA ALA A 108 4.56 26.98 25.71
C ALA A 108 4.92 25.72 24.89
N LEU A 109 4.98 24.54 25.52
CA LEU A 109 5.51 23.33 24.91
C LEU A 109 4.65 22.87 23.72
N ARG A 110 5.29 22.62 22.57
CA ARG A 110 4.63 22.21 21.32
C ARG A 110 5.07 20.82 20.88
N TYR A 111 6.33 20.47 21.11
CA TYR A 111 6.90 19.17 20.78
C TYR A 111 7.56 18.56 22.00
N LEU A 112 7.27 17.29 22.26
CA LEU A 112 7.91 16.49 23.29
C LEU A 112 8.32 15.15 22.67
N SER A 113 9.56 14.75 22.87
CA SER A 113 10.01 13.40 22.59
C SER A 113 10.28 12.66 23.90
N LEU A 114 9.62 11.53 24.07
CA LEU A 114 9.88 10.51 25.09
C LEU A 114 10.25 9.18 24.41
N ALA A 115 10.78 9.25 23.19
CA ALA A 115 11.07 8.09 22.38
C ALA A 115 12.20 7.24 22.97
N HIS A 116 12.16 5.93 22.78
CA HIS A 116 13.23 5.00 23.18
C HIS A 116 13.64 5.12 24.66
N ASN A 117 12.65 5.33 25.54
CA ASN A 117 12.84 5.41 26.99
C ASN A 117 12.47 4.13 27.73
N ASP A 118 12.07 3.06 27.02
CA ASP A 118 11.63 1.79 27.64
C ASP A 118 10.52 2.00 28.70
N ILE A 119 9.66 3.00 28.49
CA ILE A 119 8.54 3.31 29.40
C ILE A 119 7.53 2.17 29.30
N HIS A 120 7.32 1.46 30.41
CA HIS A 120 6.51 0.24 30.43
C HIS A 120 5.58 0.10 31.65
N SER A 121 5.94 0.67 32.81
CA SER A 121 5.13 0.60 34.03
C SER A 121 5.54 1.69 35.03
N ARG A 122 4.77 1.84 36.13
CA ARG A 122 5.09 2.73 37.28
C ARG A 122 5.34 4.20 36.91
N VAL A 123 4.69 4.66 35.85
CA VAL A 123 4.64 6.07 35.45
C VAL A 123 3.30 6.71 35.82
N SER A 124 3.22 8.03 35.73
CA SER A 124 1.95 8.77 35.85
C SER A 124 0.87 8.15 34.96
N GLN A 125 -0.34 7.96 35.48
CA GLN A 125 -1.45 7.32 34.75
C GLN A 125 -1.98 8.16 33.58
N GLN A 126 -1.70 9.46 33.57
CA GLN A 126 -2.16 10.40 32.55
C GLN A 126 -1.10 11.45 32.24
N LEU A 127 -0.92 11.73 30.96
CA LEU A 127 -0.25 12.92 30.44
C LEU A 127 -1.28 14.01 30.16
N ARG A 128 -1.03 15.20 30.70
CA ARG A 128 -1.89 16.37 30.52
C ARG A 128 -1.08 17.50 29.93
N SER A 129 -1.64 18.17 28.93
CA SER A 129 -1.07 19.40 28.38
C SER A 129 -2.13 20.19 27.64
N ALA A 130 -2.10 21.52 27.81
CA ALA A 130 -2.92 22.44 27.05
C ALA A 130 -2.23 22.94 25.77
N SER A 131 -0.92 22.79 25.66
CA SER A 131 -0.08 23.44 24.65
C SER A 131 0.48 22.46 23.61
N LEU A 132 0.72 21.22 24.01
CA LEU A 132 1.41 20.21 23.22
C LEU A 132 0.67 19.89 21.91
N LYS A 133 1.43 19.84 20.82
CA LYS A 133 0.93 19.59 19.45
C LYS A 133 1.47 18.30 18.86
N ALA A 134 2.68 17.90 19.23
CA ALA A 134 3.29 16.68 18.75
C ALA A 134 3.97 15.95 19.92
N LEU A 135 3.69 14.65 20.02
CA LEU A 135 4.32 13.76 20.99
C LEU A 135 4.93 12.59 20.22
N ASP A 136 6.23 12.39 20.42
CA ASP A 136 6.91 11.18 20.03
C ASP A 136 7.02 10.27 21.25
N PHE A 137 6.33 9.12 21.20
CA PHE A 137 6.36 8.09 22.22
C PHE A 137 6.83 6.75 21.64
N SER A 138 7.55 6.79 20.51
CA SER A 138 8.04 5.59 19.83
C SER A 138 9.08 4.82 20.66
N GLY A 139 9.26 3.53 20.41
CA GLY A 139 10.32 2.76 21.07
C GLY A 139 10.13 2.56 22.58
N ASN A 140 8.89 2.59 23.08
CA ASN A 140 8.55 2.27 24.46
C ASN A 140 7.84 0.89 24.53
N ALA A 141 7.19 0.56 25.64
CA ALA A 141 6.44 -0.69 25.78
C ALA A 141 4.97 -0.43 26.11
N LEU A 142 4.29 0.35 25.28
CA LEU A 142 2.86 0.65 25.47
C LEU A 142 1.98 -0.61 25.48
N SER A 143 2.39 -1.68 24.80
CA SER A 143 1.69 -2.97 24.89
C SER A 143 1.64 -3.52 26.31
N GLN A 144 2.69 -3.31 27.11
CA GLN A 144 2.72 -3.72 28.52
C GLN A 144 1.84 -2.78 29.36
N MET A 145 1.95 -1.47 29.14
CA MET A 145 1.11 -0.48 29.84
C MET A 145 -0.39 -0.75 29.64
N TRP A 146 -0.82 -1.03 28.40
CA TRP A 146 -2.23 -1.34 28.09
C TRP A 146 -2.66 -2.76 28.49
N ALA A 147 -1.74 -3.63 28.91
CA ALA A 147 -2.06 -4.90 29.52
C ALA A 147 -2.43 -4.76 31.02
N GLU A 148 -2.06 -3.65 31.68
CA GLU A 148 -2.39 -3.35 33.08
C GLU A 148 -3.84 -2.85 33.26
N GLY A 149 -4.80 -3.51 32.62
CA GLY A 149 -6.22 -3.17 32.69
C GLY A 149 -6.52 -1.73 32.24
N ASP A 150 -7.24 -0.99 33.08
CA ASP A 150 -7.64 0.40 32.77
C ASP A 150 -6.63 1.46 33.24
N LEU A 151 -5.55 1.05 33.91
CA LEU A 151 -4.61 1.96 34.61
C LEU A 151 -4.00 3.01 33.66
N TYR A 152 -3.56 2.58 32.48
CA TYR A 152 -2.94 3.43 31.47
C TYR A 152 -3.84 3.66 30.24
N LEU A 153 -5.11 3.24 30.29
CA LEU A 153 -6.01 3.37 29.15
C LEU A 153 -6.21 4.84 28.73
N ARG A 154 -6.17 5.76 29.70
CA ARG A 154 -6.34 7.21 29.50
C ARG A 154 -5.03 7.98 29.43
N PHE A 155 -3.90 7.30 29.25
CA PHE A 155 -2.57 7.89 29.36
C PHE A 155 -2.39 9.12 28.45
N PHE A 156 -2.86 9.08 27.21
CA PHE A 156 -2.75 10.21 26.26
C PHE A 156 -3.96 11.15 26.26
N GLN A 157 -5.08 10.80 26.91
CA GLN A 157 -6.36 11.48 26.75
C GLN A 157 -6.31 12.96 27.17
N GLY A 158 -5.45 13.30 28.13
CA GLY A 158 -5.28 14.66 28.67
C GLY A 158 -4.54 15.63 27.74
N LEU A 159 -4.00 15.17 26.61
CA LEU A 159 -3.28 15.98 25.62
C LEU A 159 -4.27 16.62 24.64
N ARG A 160 -5.09 17.57 25.14
CA ARG A 160 -6.30 18.08 24.47
C ARG A 160 -6.08 18.66 23.08
N ASN A 161 -4.90 19.20 22.82
CA ASN A 161 -4.55 19.90 21.58
C ASN A 161 -3.58 19.13 20.68
N LEU A 162 -3.34 17.85 20.99
CA LEU A 162 -2.39 17.02 20.28
C LEU A 162 -2.83 16.75 18.84
N VAL A 163 -1.93 17.00 17.90
CA VAL A 163 -2.14 16.86 16.46
C VAL A 163 -1.42 15.62 15.93
N ARG A 164 -0.19 15.38 16.42
CA ARG A 164 0.66 14.27 15.97
C ARG A 164 1.03 13.39 17.14
N LEU A 165 0.83 12.10 17.00
CA LEU A 165 1.20 11.10 17.99
C LEU A 165 1.95 9.97 17.30
N ASP A 166 3.17 9.74 17.75
CA ASP A 166 3.99 8.63 17.29
C ASP A 166 4.01 7.52 18.35
N LEU A 167 3.40 6.38 18.02
CA LEU A 167 3.37 5.15 18.82
C LEU A 167 4.11 4.01 18.11
N SER A 168 5.04 4.34 17.21
CA SER A 168 5.83 3.34 16.49
C SER A 168 6.69 2.52 17.44
N GLN A 169 7.03 1.28 17.09
CA GLN A 169 7.94 0.44 17.89
C GLN A 169 7.52 0.28 19.37
N ASN A 170 6.22 0.17 19.64
CA ASN A 170 5.67 0.02 21.00
C ASN A 170 5.26 -1.40 21.36
N ARG A 171 5.71 -2.37 20.54
CA ARG A 171 5.47 -3.81 20.69
C ARG A 171 3.97 -4.16 20.73
N LEU A 172 3.11 -3.36 20.09
CA LEU A 172 1.65 -3.56 20.12
C LEU A 172 1.27 -4.78 19.27
N HIS A 173 0.70 -5.80 19.91
CA HIS A 173 0.15 -6.97 19.22
C HIS A 173 -1.34 -6.81 18.86
N ILE A 174 -2.09 -6.11 19.70
CA ILE A 174 -3.53 -5.91 19.57
C ILE A 174 -3.83 -4.44 19.86
N LEU A 175 -4.71 -3.85 19.06
CA LEU A 175 -5.25 -2.51 19.28
C LEU A 175 -6.77 -2.59 19.37
N LEU A 176 -7.32 -2.42 20.58
CA LEU A 176 -8.75 -2.51 20.81
C LEU A 176 -9.42 -1.15 20.54
N PRO A 177 -10.71 -1.11 20.17
CA PRO A 177 -11.45 0.14 19.95
C PRO A 177 -11.40 1.08 21.17
N ARG A 178 -11.39 0.51 22.39
CA ARG A 178 -11.26 1.29 23.63
C ARG A 178 -9.93 2.04 23.75
N ASN A 179 -8.84 1.53 23.18
CA ASN A 179 -7.55 2.23 23.19
C ASN A 179 -7.64 3.49 22.32
N LEU A 180 -8.21 3.36 21.11
CA LEU A 180 -8.43 4.49 20.20
C LEU A 180 -9.45 5.51 20.74
N ALA A 181 -10.52 5.05 21.40
CA ALA A 181 -11.54 5.91 22.00
C ALA A 181 -10.98 6.89 23.05
N HIS A 182 -9.86 6.55 23.69
CA HIS A 182 -9.21 7.36 24.72
C HIS A 182 -7.98 8.13 24.22
N LEU A 183 -7.68 8.08 22.92
CA LEU A 183 -6.72 9.00 22.31
C LEU A 183 -7.32 10.41 22.17
N PRO A 184 -6.48 11.46 22.04
CA PRO A 184 -6.98 12.82 21.81
C PRO A 184 -7.82 12.94 20.53
N ARG A 185 -9.03 13.49 20.65
CA ARG A 185 -9.94 13.72 19.50
C ARG A 185 -9.44 14.79 18.50
N SER A 186 -8.40 15.55 18.88
CA SER A 186 -7.73 16.53 18.03
C SER A 186 -6.69 15.92 17.09
N LEU A 187 -6.40 14.62 17.22
CA LEU A 187 -5.35 13.95 16.48
C LEU A 187 -5.61 13.95 14.97
N GLN A 188 -4.60 14.34 14.22
CA GLN A 188 -4.59 14.36 12.75
C GLN A 188 -3.61 13.34 12.17
N LEU A 189 -2.53 13.03 12.89
CA LEU A 189 -1.53 12.06 12.47
C LEU A 189 -1.28 11.06 13.59
N LEU A 190 -1.49 9.78 13.27
CA LEU A 190 -1.18 8.65 14.15
C LEU A 190 -0.18 7.74 13.45
N ARG A 191 0.97 7.50 14.08
CA ARG A 191 1.91 6.46 13.64
C ARG A 191 1.88 5.28 14.58
N LEU A 192 1.80 4.10 13.99
CA LEU A 192 1.83 2.78 14.61
C LEU A 192 2.83 1.89 13.88
N ARG A 193 3.85 2.50 13.24
CA ARG A 193 4.85 1.81 12.45
C ARG A 193 5.65 0.81 13.28
N ASP A 194 6.10 -0.29 12.68
CA ASP A 194 6.99 -1.28 13.31
C ASP A 194 6.43 -1.79 14.65
N ASN A 195 5.12 -2.08 14.67
CA ASN A 195 4.48 -2.83 15.76
C ASN A 195 4.21 -4.27 15.28
N TYR A 196 3.52 -5.06 16.09
CA TYR A 196 3.21 -6.46 15.82
C TYR A 196 1.72 -6.67 15.53
N LEU A 197 1.05 -5.66 14.93
CA LEU A 197 -0.38 -5.72 14.68
C LEU A 197 -0.68 -6.70 13.54
N ALA A 198 -1.30 -7.83 13.89
CA ALA A 198 -1.80 -8.80 12.90
C ALA A 198 -3.23 -8.51 12.44
N PHE A 199 -3.96 -7.68 13.19
CA PHE A 199 -5.34 -7.29 12.93
C PHE A 199 -5.55 -5.81 13.30
N PHE A 200 -6.39 -5.13 12.51
CA PHE A 200 -6.83 -3.76 12.77
C PHE A 200 -8.32 -3.64 12.49
N ASN A 201 -9.09 -3.08 13.44
CA ASN A 201 -10.51 -2.84 13.25
C ASN A 201 -10.74 -1.47 12.58
N TRP A 202 -10.93 -1.46 11.26
CA TRP A 202 -11.08 -0.26 10.44
C TRP A 202 -12.25 0.64 10.84
N SER A 203 -13.35 0.06 11.31
CA SER A 203 -14.52 0.83 11.80
C SER A 203 -14.17 1.71 13.01
N SER A 204 -13.13 1.35 13.77
CA SER A 204 -12.68 2.13 14.94
C SER A 204 -12.04 3.47 14.55
N LEU A 205 -11.70 3.69 13.28
CA LEU A 205 -11.23 5.00 12.81
C LEU A 205 -12.31 6.09 12.97
N ALA A 206 -13.59 5.73 13.04
CA ALA A 206 -14.67 6.67 13.36
C ALA A 206 -14.50 7.34 14.74
N LEU A 207 -13.72 6.73 15.66
CA LEU A 207 -13.39 7.28 16.97
C LEU A 207 -12.36 8.42 16.89
N LEU A 208 -11.69 8.59 15.76
CA LEU A 208 -10.67 9.61 15.49
C LEU A 208 -11.15 10.54 14.36
N PRO A 209 -12.12 11.44 14.62
CA PRO A 209 -12.86 12.16 13.59
C PRO A 209 -12.02 13.20 12.82
N ARG A 210 -10.81 13.52 13.29
CA ARG A 210 -9.90 14.48 12.65
C ARG A 210 -8.68 13.83 12.01
N LEU A 211 -8.62 12.50 11.97
CA LEU A 211 -7.43 11.80 11.47
C LEU A 211 -7.29 12.00 9.96
N GLU A 212 -6.14 12.52 9.55
CA GLU A 212 -5.77 12.81 8.17
C GLU A 212 -4.67 11.88 7.67
N ALA A 213 -3.81 11.38 8.55
CA ALA A 213 -2.73 10.46 8.19
C ALA A 213 -2.61 9.32 9.21
N LEU A 214 -2.58 8.09 8.69
CA LEU A 214 -2.38 6.87 9.45
C LEU A 214 -1.19 6.10 8.87
N ASP A 215 -0.21 5.82 9.73
CA ASP A 215 0.95 5.02 9.38
C ASP A 215 0.92 3.69 10.14
N LEU A 216 0.72 2.60 9.41
CA LEU A 216 0.68 1.21 9.88
C LEU A 216 1.79 0.38 9.22
N ALA A 217 2.83 1.02 8.68
CA ALA A 217 3.90 0.32 7.99
C ALA A 217 4.67 -0.63 8.94
N GLY A 218 5.28 -1.68 8.41
CA GLY A 218 6.10 -2.60 9.22
C GLY A 218 5.32 -3.40 10.27
N ASN A 219 4.02 -3.66 10.03
CA ASN A 219 3.19 -4.50 10.89
C ASN A 219 3.01 -5.91 10.28
N GLN A 220 2.08 -6.70 10.83
CA GLN A 220 1.85 -8.10 10.45
C GLN A 220 0.46 -8.30 9.81
N LEU A 221 -0.11 -7.24 9.22
CA LEU A 221 -1.44 -7.30 8.61
C LEU A 221 -1.41 -8.23 7.39
N LYS A 222 -2.33 -9.20 7.35
CA LYS A 222 -2.42 -10.20 6.27
C LYS A 222 -3.46 -9.87 5.21
N ALA A 223 -4.45 -9.07 5.57
CA ALA A 223 -5.53 -8.67 4.69
C ALA A 223 -6.10 -7.33 5.13
N LEU A 224 -6.64 -6.58 4.16
CA LEU A 224 -7.50 -5.43 4.41
C LEU A 224 -8.95 -5.92 4.33
N SER A 225 -9.40 -6.57 5.39
CA SER A 225 -10.73 -7.15 5.49
C SER A 225 -11.41 -6.86 6.83
N ASN A 226 -12.65 -7.35 7.00
CA ASN A 226 -13.47 -7.20 8.21
C ASN A 226 -13.90 -5.74 8.46
N GLY A 227 -14.30 -5.07 7.38
CA GLY A 227 -14.76 -3.69 7.37
C GLY A 227 -14.01 -2.87 6.34
N THR A 228 -14.57 -1.71 6.01
CA THR A 228 -13.98 -0.75 5.08
C THR A 228 -13.54 0.49 5.86
N LEU A 229 -12.83 1.40 5.18
CA LEU A 229 -12.62 2.73 5.74
C LEU A 229 -13.99 3.40 5.98
N PRO A 230 -14.24 3.96 7.18
CA PRO A 230 -15.56 4.47 7.53
C PRO A 230 -15.92 5.68 6.68
N ASN A 231 -17.21 5.78 6.33
CA ASN A 231 -17.76 6.96 5.65
C ASN A 231 -17.51 8.24 6.47
N GLY A 232 -17.19 9.33 5.79
CA GLY A 232 -16.89 10.63 6.41
C GLY A 232 -15.50 10.73 7.03
N THR A 233 -14.64 9.73 6.85
CA THR A 233 -13.24 9.81 7.27
C THR A 233 -12.51 10.96 6.59
N LEU A 234 -11.66 11.67 7.34
CA LEU A 234 -10.82 12.75 6.80
C LEU A 234 -9.46 12.24 6.32
N LEU A 235 -9.27 10.92 6.28
CA LEU A 235 -8.01 10.28 5.95
C LEU A 235 -7.58 10.66 4.53
N GLN A 236 -6.39 11.24 4.42
CA GLN A 236 -5.74 11.64 3.19
C GLN A 236 -4.56 10.72 2.85
N ARG A 237 -3.91 10.17 3.87
CA ARG A 237 -2.71 9.34 3.72
C ARG A 237 -2.81 8.08 4.55
N LEU A 238 -2.58 6.94 3.92
CA LEU A 238 -2.57 5.63 4.55
C LEU A 238 -1.32 4.87 4.12
N ASP A 239 -0.40 4.67 5.06
CA ASP A 239 0.80 3.85 4.84
C ASP A 239 0.59 2.46 5.43
N LEU A 240 0.63 1.44 4.57
CA LEU A 240 0.49 0.03 4.89
C LEU A 240 1.71 -0.76 4.37
N SER A 241 2.80 -0.08 4.05
CA SER A 241 3.99 -0.71 3.48
C SER A 241 4.65 -1.69 4.45
N GLY A 242 5.34 -2.71 3.93
CA GLY A 242 6.06 -3.67 4.77
C GLY A 242 5.14 -4.48 5.69
N ASN A 243 3.95 -4.85 5.20
CA ASN A 243 3.05 -5.79 5.87
C ASN A 243 3.05 -7.13 5.11
N SER A 244 2.08 -8.01 5.37
CA SER A 244 1.90 -9.28 4.66
C SER A 244 0.56 -9.33 3.92
N ILE A 245 0.08 -8.19 3.43
CA ILE A 245 -1.24 -8.05 2.84
C ILE A 245 -1.28 -8.81 1.51
N GLY A 246 -2.06 -9.89 1.45
CA GLY A 246 -2.29 -10.67 0.22
C GLY A 246 -3.68 -10.47 -0.38
N PHE A 247 -4.60 -9.86 0.37
CA PHE A 247 -6.01 -9.71 -0.01
C PHE A 247 -6.58 -8.39 0.51
N VAL A 248 -7.45 -7.77 -0.30
CA VAL A 248 -8.13 -6.50 -0.01
C VAL A 248 -9.60 -6.67 -0.39
N ASP A 249 -10.52 -6.34 0.52
CA ASP A 249 -11.95 -6.40 0.25
C ASP A 249 -12.37 -5.40 -0.85
N PRO A 250 -13.31 -5.77 -1.74
CA PRO A 250 -13.90 -4.82 -2.68
C PRO A 250 -14.52 -3.62 -1.94
N GLY A 251 -14.27 -2.41 -2.45
CA GLY A 251 -14.76 -1.16 -1.87
C GLY A 251 -14.07 -0.75 -0.57
N PHE A 252 -12.97 -1.39 -0.17
CA PHE A 252 -12.26 -1.07 1.08
C PHE A 252 -11.91 0.42 1.21
N PHE A 253 -11.45 1.05 0.12
CA PHE A 253 -11.09 2.47 0.10
C PHE A 253 -12.21 3.38 -0.41
N ALA A 254 -13.31 2.83 -0.94
CA ALA A 254 -14.28 3.58 -1.75
C ALA A 254 -14.99 4.72 -1.01
N LEU A 255 -15.15 4.60 0.32
CA LEU A 255 -15.81 5.61 1.15
C LEU A 255 -14.86 6.71 1.66
N ALA A 256 -13.55 6.58 1.44
CA ALA A 256 -12.55 7.55 1.88
C ALA A 256 -12.30 8.61 0.80
N GLU A 257 -13.28 9.50 0.58
CA GLU A 257 -13.27 10.49 -0.52
C GLU A 257 -12.08 11.48 -0.49
N ARG A 258 -11.44 11.65 0.67
CA ARG A 258 -10.28 12.54 0.85
C ARG A 258 -8.94 11.85 0.64
N LEU A 259 -8.93 10.54 0.43
CA LEU A 259 -7.72 9.74 0.33
C LEU A 259 -6.94 10.14 -0.94
N ARG A 260 -5.66 10.45 -0.77
CA ARG A 260 -4.74 10.89 -1.84
C ARG A 260 -3.52 10.01 -1.95
N GLU A 261 -3.02 9.49 -0.82
CA GLU A 261 -1.78 8.72 -0.80
C GLU A 261 -2.04 7.38 -0.11
N ILE A 262 -1.78 6.31 -0.85
CA ILE A 262 -1.86 4.94 -0.38
C ILE A 262 -0.53 4.28 -0.67
N ASN A 263 0.13 3.79 0.38
CA ASN A 263 1.35 2.99 0.24
C ASN A 263 1.06 1.53 0.60
N LEU A 264 1.03 0.68 -0.42
CA LEU A 264 0.87 -0.78 -0.34
C LEU A 264 2.17 -1.51 -0.70
N SER A 265 3.31 -0.80 -0.76
CA SER A 265 4.58 -1.40 -1.15
C SER A 265 5.05 -2.46 -0.16
N ALA A 266 5.91 -3.38 -0.60
CA ALA A 266 6.47 -4.44 0.24
C ALA A 266 5.38 -5.25 0.98
N ASN A 267 4.40 -5.76 0.23
CA ASN A 267 3.32 -6.62 0.72
C ASN A 267 3.31 -7.94 -0.06
N ALA A 268 2.25 -8.74 0.10
CA ALA A 268 2.08 -10.04 -0.54
C ALA A 268 1.01 -10.02 -1.66
N LEU A 269 0.73 -8.84 -2.25
CA LEU A 269 -0.32 -8.69 -3.26
C LEU A 269 0.06 -9.41 -4.56
N LYS A 270 -0.91 -10.15 -5.10
CA LYS A 270 -0.79 -10.82 -6.42
C LYS A 270 -1.45 -10.02 -7.55
N THR A 271 -2.34 -9.11 -7.23
CA THR A 271 -3.08 -8.29 -8.19
C THR A 271 -3.35 -6.91 -7.56
N VAL A 272 -3.85 -5.97 -8.36
CA VAL A 272 -4.36 -4.67 -7.90
C VAL A 272 -5.66 -4.41 -8.65
N GLU A 273 -6.80 -4.42 -7.96
CA GLU A 273 -8.10 -4.32 -8.62
C GLU A 273 -8.72 -2.92 -8.48
N PRO A 274 -9.37 -2.39 -9.54
CA PRO A 274 -10.15 -1.16 -9.45
C PRO A 274 -11.27 -1.23 -8.39
N SER A 275 -11.79 -2.45 -8.15
CA SER A 275 -12.87 -2.74 -7.21
C SER A 275 -12.58 -2.27 -5.79
N TRP A 276 -11.31 -2.22 -5.37
CA TRP A 276 -10.90 -1.79 -4.02
C TRP A 276 -11.14 -0.30 -3.78
N PHE A 277 -10.99 0.50 -4.83
CA PHE A 277 -10.93 1.96 -4.76
C PHE A 277 -12.24 2.63 -5.15
N GLY A 278 -13.01 2.03 -6.07
CA GLY A 278 -14.22 2.64 -6.61
C GLY A 278 -13.94 4.05 -7.16
N PRO A 279 -14.77 5.07 -6.84
CA PRO A 279 -14.60 6.43 -7.36
C PRO A 279 -13.29 7.12 -6.93
N VAL A 280 -12.64 6.64 -5.87
CA VAL A 280 -11.45 7.29 -5.30
C VAL A 280 -10.21 7.06 -6.18
N ALA A 281 -10.21 6.03 -7.04
CA ALA A 281 -9.06 5.67 -7.87
C ALA A 281 -8.46 6.85 -8.65
N GLY A 282 -9.30 7.60 -9.38
CA GLY A 282 -8.87 8.75 -10.18
C GLY A 282 -8.47 9.99 -9.36
N ALA A 283 -8.73 9.97 -8.05
CA ALA A 283 -8.45 11.08 -7.14
C ALA A 283 -7.10 10.90 -6.39
N LEU A 284 -6.46 9.74 -6.53
CA LEU A 284 -5.19 9.42 -5.91
C LEU A 284 -4.04 10.24 -6.53
N LYS A 285 -3.14 10.69 -5.67
CA LYS A 285 -1.88 11.33 -6.04
C LYS A 285 -0.71 10.37 -5.96
N VAL A 286 -0.77 9.43 -5.02
CA VAL A 286 0.26 8.40 -4.81
C VAL A 286 -0.43 7.07 -4.54
N LEU A 287 -0.15 6.07 -5.36
CA LEU A 287 -0.49 4.67 -5.16
C LEU A 287 0.80 3.85 -5.35
N ASP A 288 1.49 3.56 -4.24
CA ASP A 288 2.71 2.77 -4.29
C ASP A 288 2.38 1.28 -4.09
N VAL A 289 2.62 0.48 -5.12
CA VAL A 289 2.42 -0.98 -5.13
C VAL A 289 3.72 -1.74 -5.36
N THR A 290 4.87 -1.06 -5.26
CA THR A 290 6.19 -1.64 -5.51
C THR A 290 6.51 -2.77 -4.53
N ALA A 291 7.45 -3.64 -4.89
CA ALA A 291 7.84 -4.78 -4.05
C ALA A 291 6.67 -5.70 -3.62
N ASN A 292 5.68 -5.91 -4.48
CA ASN A 292 4.66 -6.94 -4.34
C ASN A 292 4.89 -8.09 -5.33
N PRO A 293 4.59 -9.34 -4.97
CA PRO A 293 4.73 -10.49 -5.86
C PRO A 293 3.57 -10.60 -6.87
N LEU A 294 3.40 -9.57 -7.70
CA LEU A 294 2.31 -9.49 -8.68
C LEU A 294 2.33 -10.67 -9.65
N HIS A 295 1.15 -11.23 -9.94
CA HIS A 295 0.95 -12.36 -10.82
C HIS A 295 0.73 -11.90 -12.26
N CYS A 296 1.81 -11.76 -13.01
CA CYS A 296 1.84 -11.35 -14.40
C CYS A 296 1.49 -12.51 -15.33
N ALA A 297 0.23 -12.96 -15.26
CA ALA A 297 -0.33 -13.85 -16.26
C ALA A 297 -0.87 -13.07 -17.46
N CYS A 298 -1.08 -13.80 -18.54
CA CYS A 298 -1.82 -13.34 -19.71
C CYS A 298 -3.21 -12.82 -19.30
N GLY A 299 -3.55 -11.59 -19.69
CA GLY A 299 -4.83 -10.97 -19.31
C GLY A 299 -4.93 -10.44 -17.88
N ALA A 300 -3.80 -10.15 -17.24
CA ALA A 300 -3.79 -9.55 -15.91
C ALA A 300 -4.42 -8.14 -15.90
N ALA A 301 -5.69 -8.07 -15.50
CA ALA A 301 -6.49 -6.83 -15.48
C ALA A 301 -5.89 -5.68 -14.65
N PHE A 302 -5.02 -6.01 -13.67
CA PHE A 302 -4.35 -4.97 -12.88
C PHE A 302 -3.43 -4.10 -13.72
N VAL A 303 -2.89 -4.59 -14.84
CA VAL A 303 -1.99 -3.80 -15.71
C VAL A 303 -2.75 -2.66 -16.35
N ASP A 304 -3.97 -2.92 -16.83
CA ASP A 304 -4.85 -1.91 -17.42
C ASP A 304 -5.21 -0.83 -16.40
N PHE A 305 -5.57 -1.26 -15.20
CA PHE A 305 -5.85 -0.36 -14.09
C PHE A 305 -4.64 0.52 -13.74
N LEU A 306 -3.45 -0.07 -13.59
CA LEU A 306 -2.25 0.71 -13.24
C LEU A 306 -1.85 1.70 -14.34
N LEU A 307 -2.13 1.38 -15.61
CA LEU A 307 -1.94 2.31 -16.72
C LEU A 307 -2.96 3.46 -16.69
N GLU A 308 -4.21 3.20 -16.30
CA GLU A 308 -5.23 4.23 -16.10
C GLU A 308 -4.81 5.22 -15.01
N VAL A 309 -4.28 4.72 -13.88
CA VAL A 309 -3.83 5.55 -12.75
C VAL A 309 -2.32 5.84 -12.74
N GLN A 310 -1.64 5.74 -13.89
CA GLN A 310 -0.18 5.82 -13.97
C GLN A 310 0.44 7.09 -13.36
N ALA A 311 -0.28 8.23 -13.41
CA ALA A 311 0.18 9.49 -12.82
C ALA A 311 0.32 9.41 -11.30
N ALA A 312 -0.43 8.52 -10.66
CA ALA A 312 -0.37 8.28 -9.22
C ALA A 312 0.63 7.19 -8.83
N VAL A 313 1.10 6.34 -9.76
CA VAL A 313 1.98 5.22 -9.43
C VAL A 313 3.44 5.60 -9.69
N PRO A 314 4.24 5.91 -8.64
CA PRO A 314 5.60 6.37 -8.83
C PRO A 314 6.46 5.26 -9.43
N GLY A 315 7.15 5.57 -10.53
CA GLY A 315 8.10 4.65 -11.13
C GLY A 315 7.47 3.39 -11.74
N LEU A 316 6.19 3.45 -12.16
CA LEU A 316 5.45 2.34 -12.77
C LEU A 316 6.26 1.50 -13.78
N PRO A 317 7.00 2.05 -14.77
CA PRO A 317 7.71 1.25 -15.76
C PRO A 317 8.93 0.47 -15.24
N SER A 318 9.59 0.94 -14.16
CA SER A 318 10.88 0.39 -13.71
C SER A 318 10.84 -0.23 -12.31
N HIS A 319 9.97 0.26 -11.42
CA HIS A 319 9.91 -0.15 -10.02
C HIS A 319 8.84 -1.21 -9.74
N VAL A 320 7.78 -1.28 -10.55
CA VAL A 320 6.72 -2.30 -10.38
C VAL A 320 7.13 -3.56 -11.16
N ARG A 321 7.22 -4.68 -10.45
CA ARG A 321 7.81 -5.92 -10.96
C ARG A 321 6.88 -7.11 -10.72
N CYS A 322 6.98 -8.12 -11.59
CA CYS A 322 6.28 -9.38 -11.46
C CYS A 322 6.92 -10.25 -10.37
N GLY A 323 6.10 -10.92 -9.56
CA GLY A 323 6.53 -12.00 -8.67
C GLY A 323 6.29 -13.40 -9.23
N SER A 324 5.34 -13.53 -10.15
CA SER A 324 5.02 -14.79 -10.84
C SER A 324 4.46 -14.52 -12.24
N PRO A 325 4.50 -15.48 -13.18
CA PRO A 325 5.15 -16.79 -13.08
C PRO A 325 6.69 -16.69 -13.02
N SER A 326 7.39 -17.79 -12.73
CA SER A 326 8.83 -17.80 -12.45
C SER A 326 9.69 -17.20 -13.58
N GLN A 327 9.24 -17.28 -14.83
CA GLN A 327 9.93 -16.71 -15.99
C GLN A 327 9.97 -15.17 -15.98
N LEU A 328 8.96 -14.54 -15.36
CA LEU A 328 8.83 -13.08 -15.27
C LEU A 328 9.24 -12.53 -13.90
N GLN A 329 9.58 -13.40 -12.94
CA GLN A 329 9.94 -12.99 -11.59
C GLN A 329 11.08 -11.95 -11.58
N GLY A 330 10.84 -10.83 -10.90
CA GLY A 330 11.79 -9.72 -10.77
C GLY A 330 11.91 -8.81 -12.01
N ARG A 331 11.22 -9.13 -13.12
CA ARG A 331 11.14 -8.28 -14.32
C ARG A 331 10.03 -7.23 -14.17
N SER A 332 10.15 -6.13 -14.91
CA SER A 332 9.08 -5.12 -14.99
C SER A 332 7.78 -5.75 -15.50
N ILE A 333 6.64 -5.23 -15.05
CA ILE A 333 5.31 -5.65 -15.53
C ILE A 333 5.12 -5.39 -17.04
N PHE A 334 5.95 -4.54 -17.65
CA PHE A 334 5.96 -4.27 -19.10
C PHE A 334 7.07 -5.02 -19.84
N ALA A 335 7.77 -5.96 -19.20
CA ALA A 335 8.79 -6.75 -19.87
C ALA A 335 8.22 -7.63 -21.00
N GLN A 336 6.94 -7.97 -20.91
CA GLN A 336 6.16 -8.64 -21.93
C GLN A 336 4.80 -7.97 -22.05
N ASP A 337 4.27 -7.87 -23.26
CA ASP A 337 2.90 -7.39 -23.44
C ASP A 337 1.90 -8.47 -23.03
N LEU A 338 1.39 -8.35 -21.81
CA LEU A 338 0.45 -9.29 -21.20
C LEU A 338 -0.95 -9.22 -21.83
N ARG A 339 -1.22 -8.24 -22.71
CA ARG A 339 -2.49 -8.10 -23.44
C ARG A 339 -2.52 -8.97 -24.70
N LEU A 340 -1.37 -9.22 -25.33
CA LEU A 340 -1.25 -9.97 -26.58
C LEU A 340 -1.53 -11.48 -26.45
N CYS A 341 -1.62 -12.01 -25.23
CA CYS A 341 -1.88 -13.44 -25.03
C CYS A 341 -3.34 -13.87 -25.26
N LEU A 342 -4.28 -12.92 -25.30
CA LEU A 342 -5.70 -13.18 -25.03
C LEU A 342 -6.57 -13.32 -26.27
N ASP A 343 -6.02 -13.28 -27.47
CA ASP A 343 -6.85 -13.40 -28.67
C ASP A 343 -7.16 -14.87 -28.99
N GLU A 344 -7.85 -15.53 -28.04
CA GLU A 344 -8.43 -16.86 -28.24
C GLU A 344 -9.42 -16.84 -29.42
N ALA A 345 -10.15 -15.74 -29.63
CA ALA A 345 -11.06 -15.58 -30.75
C ALA A 345 -10.31 -15.62 -32.09
N LEU A 346 -9.24 -14.83 -32.24
CA LEU A 346 -8.38 -14.89 -33.43
C LEU A 346 -7.75 -16.28 -33.60
N SER A 347 -7.34 -16.93 -32.51
CA SER A 347 -6.80 -18.29 -32.56
C SER A 347 -7.84 -19.31 -33.04
N TRP A 348 -9.07 -19.26 -32.53
CA TRP A 348 -10.16 -20.15 -32.96
C TRP A 348 -10.62 -19.87 -34.39
N ASP A 349 -10.68 -18.59 -34.80
CA ASP A 349 -11.00 -18.19 -36.17
C ASP A 349 -9.93 -18.69 -37.15
N CYS A 350 -8.64 -18.50 -36.82
CA CYS A 350 -7.54 -19.02 -37.62
C CYS A 350 -7.56 -20.56 -37.68
N PHE A 351 -7.85 -21.23 -36.55
CA PHE A 351 -7.97 -22.68 -36.52
C PHE A 351 -9.13 -23.16 -37.39
N GLY A 352 -10.31 -22.55 -37.27
CA GLY A 352 -11.49 -22.86 -38.07
C GLY A 352 -11.27 -22.66 -39.57
N LEU A 353 -10.64 -21.53 -39.96
CA LEU A 353 -10.24 -21.27 -41.34
C LEU A 353 -9.25 -22.34 -41.84
N SER A 354 -8.22 -22.65 -41.05
CA SER A 354 -7.24 -23.68 -41.44
C SER A 354 -7.88 -25.06 -41.62
N LEU A 355 -8.78 -25.46 -40.72
CA LEU A 355 -9.49 -26.73 -40.80
C LEU A 355 -10.40 -26.79 -42.03
N LEU A 356 -11.10 -25.70 -42.34
CA LEU A 356 -11.94 -25.59 -43.52
C LEU A 356 -11.13 -25.68 -44.81
N THR A 357 -9.95 -25.04 -44.88
CA THR A 357 -9.06 -25.18 -46.04
C THR A 357 -8.58 -26.61 -46.24
N VAL A 358 -8.19 -27.29 -45.16
CA VAL A 358 -7.75 -28.70 -45.20
C VAL A 358 -8.91 -29.59 -45.64
N ALA A 359 -10.11 -29.42 -45.06
CA ALA A 359 -11.28 -30.19 -45.42
C ALA A 359 -11.67 -30.03 -46.89
N LEU A 360 -11.67 -28.79 -47.41
CA LEU A 360 -11.94 -28.53 -48.83
C LEU A 360 -10.87 -29.13 -49.74
N SER A 361 -9.59 -29.04 -49.36
CA SER A 361 -8.48 -29.61 -50.14
C SER A 361 -8.53 -31.14 -50.24
N LEU A 362 -9.16 -31.82 -49.28
CA LEU A 362 -9.36 -33.26 -49.29
C LEU A 362 -10.68 -33.67 -49.97
N ALA A 363 -11.77 -32.94 -49.69
CA ALA A 363 -13.10 -33.27 -50.18
C ALA A 363 -13.25 -33.01 -51.68
N VAL A 364 -12.70 -31.90 -52.20
CA VAL A 364 -12.85 -31.54 -53.63
C VAL A 364 -12.21 -32.59 -54.55
N PRO A 365 -10.96 -33.06 -54.33
CA PRO A 365 -10.38 -34.14 -55.12
C PRO A 365 -11.10 -35.48 -54.94
N MET A 366 -11.57 -35.80 -53.73
CA MET A 366 -12.33 -37.05 -53.50
C MET A 366 -13.67 -37.05 -54.24
N LEU A 367 -14.42 -35.95 -54.16
CA LEU A 367 -15.68 -35.79 -54.89
C LEU A 367 -15.46 -35.79 -56.40
N HIS A 368 -14.38 -35.17 -56.89
CA HIS A 368 -13.98 -35.27 -58.28
C HIS A 368 -13.64 -36.71 -58.69
N HIS A 369 -12.95 -37.47 -57.84
CA HIS A 369 -12.63 -38.87 -58.13
C HIS A 369 -13.87 -39.78 -58.10
N MET A 370 -14.78 -39.59 -57.13
CA MET A 370 -15.94 -40.46 -56.93
C MET A 370 -17.12 -40.11 -57.85
N CYS A 371 -17.40 -38.82 -58.02
CA CYS A 371 -18.60 -38.32 -58.70
C CYS A 371 -18.25 -37.39 -59.87
N GLY A 372 -16.97 -37.29 -60.28
CA GLY A 372 -16.55 -36.33 -61.32
C GLY A 372 -17.28 -36.54 -62.64
N TRP A 373 -17.50 -37.80 -63.03
CA TRP A 373 -18.29 -38.13 -64.23
C TRP A 373 -19.77 -37.79 -64.07
N ASP A 374 -20.36 -38.04 -62.91
CA ASP A 374 -21.78 -37.73 -62.64
C ASP A 374 -22.03 -36.22 -62.58
N LEU A 375 -21.12 -35.45 -61.97
CA LEU A 375 -21.16 -33.98 -61.93
C LEU A 375 -20.96 -33.38 -63.32
N TRP A 376 -20.01 -33.93 -64.09
CA TRP A 376 -19.77 -33.52 -65.48
C TRP A 376 -20.96 -33.84 -66.38
N TYR A 377 -21.57 -35.03 -66.20
CA TYR A 377 -22.79 -35.44 -66.90
C TYR A 377 -23.97 -34.52 -66.56
N CYS A 378 -24.26 -34.27 -65.28
CA CYS A 378 -25.33 -33.36 -64.85
C CYS A 378 -25.11 -31.92 -65.33
N PHE A 379 -23.87 -31.44 -65.34
CA PHE A 379 -23.53 -30.12 -65.88
C PHE A 379 -23.79 -30.03 -67.39
N HIS A 380 -23.40 -31.04 -68.17
CA HIS A 380 -23.68 -31.10 -69.61
C HIS A 380 -25.15 -31.35 -69.93
N LEU A 381 -25.85 -32.13 -69.11
CA LEU A 381 -27.29 -32.33 -69.22
C LEU A 381 -28.05 -31.02 -68.95
N GLY A 382 -27.61 -30.24 -67.95
CA GLY A 382 -28.10 -28.89 -67.70
C GLY A 382 -27.79 -27.92 -68.84
N LEU A 383 -26.58 -27.97 -69.42
CA LEU A 383 -26.21 -27.21 -70.62
C LEU A 383 -27.02 -27.60 -71.87
N ALA A 384 -27.46 -28.86 -71.96
CA ALA A 384 -28.35 -29.31 -73.04
C ALA A 384 -29.79 -28.81 -72.85
N TRP A 385 -30.22 -28.59 -71.61
CA TRP A 385 -31.51 -27.96 -71.28
C TRP A 385 -31.51 -26.43 -71.43
N LEU A 386 -30.33 -25.80 -71.53
CA LEU A 386 -30.23 -24.39 -71.94
C LEU A 386 -30.57 -24.27 -73.43
N PRO A 387 -31.53 -23.38 -73.82
CA PRO A 387 -31.93 -23.25 -75.21
C PRO A 387 -30.75 -22.73 -76.04
N ARG A 388 -30.17 -23.61 -76.87
CA ARG A 388 -29.18 -23.24 -77.89
C ARG A 388 -29.86 -22.34 -78.93
N ARG A 389 -29.77 -21.03 -78.73
CA ARG A 389 -30.04 -20.05 -79.80
C ARG A 389 -28.95 -20.17 -80.86
N GLY A 390 -29.30 -20.79 -81.99
CA GLY A 390 -28.59 -20.62 -83.25
C GLY A 390 -27.54 -21.70 -83.56
N ARG A 391 -27.99 -22.91 -83.91
CA ARG A 391 -27.25 -23.76 -84.87
C ARG A 391 -28.25 -24.30 -85.89
N GLN A 392 -28.14 -23.81 -87.13
CA GLN A 392 -28.84 -24.37 -88.29
C GLN A 392 -28.29 -25.77 -88.54
N TRP A 393 -29.16 -26.79 -88.50
CA TRP A 393 -28.85 -28.11 -89.03
C TRP A 393 -29.14 -28.13 -90.54
N GLY A 394 -28.15 -28.56 -91.31
CA GLY A 394 -28.28 -28.91 -92.72
C GLY A 394 -29.12 -30.19 -92.90
N ALA A 395 -29.65 -30.37 -94.10
CA ALA A 395 -30.81 -31.21 -94.43
C ALA A 395 -30.66 -32.74 -94.28
N ASP A 396 -29.68 -33.28 -93.55
CA ASP A 396 -29.52 -34.73 -93.32
C ASP A 396 -29.17 -35.07 -91.85
N ALA A 397 -29.90 -34.49 -90.89
CA ALA A 397 -29.74 -34.82 -89.47
C ALA A 397 -30.93 -35.65 -88.95
N LEU A 398 -30.67 -36.92 -88.59
CA LEU A 398 -31.63 -37.78 -87.91
C LEU A 398 -32.05 -37.18 -86.55
N PRO A 399 -33.32 -37.29 -86.12
CA PRO A 399 -33.89 -36.51 -85.01
C PRO A 399 -33.58 -37.10 -83.62
N TYR A 400 -32.49 -37.85 -83.46
CA TYR A 400 -32.18 -38.54 -82.22
C TYR A 400 -30.74 -38.28 -81.81
N ASP A 401 -30.56 -37.60 -80.68
CA ASP A 401 -29.31 -37.64 -79.93
C ASP A 401 -29.27 -38.97 -79.16
N ALA A 402 -28.39 -39.88 -79.57
CA ALA A 402 -28.19 -41.16 -78.90
C ALA A 402 -27.06 -41.04 -77.86
N PHE A 403 -27.38 -41.28 -76.59
CA PHE A 403 -26.37 -41.55 -75.57
C PHE A 403 -26.05 -43.04 -75.58
N VAL A 404 -24.81 -43.37 -75.96
CA VAL A 404 -24.32 -44.75 -75.91
C VAL A 404 -23.74 -45.00 -74.52
N VAL A 405 -24.37 -45.88 -73.76
CA VAL A 405 -23.86 -46.36 -72.46
C VAL A 405 -23.21 -47.71 -72.68
N PHE A 406 -21.95 -47.85 -72.29
CA PHE A 406 -21.19 -49.09 -72.42
C PHE A 406 -21.13 -49.82 -71.08
N ASP A 407 -21.37 -51.13 -71.11
CA ASP A 407 -21.13 -52.01 -69.97
C ASP A 407 -19.64 -52.43 -69.95
N LYS A 408 -18.87 -51.93 -68.97
CA LYS A 408 -17.45 -52.25 -68.80
C LYS A 408 -17.18 -53.72 -68.45
N ALA A 409 -18.20 -54.51 -68.09
CA ALA A 409 -18.04 -55.94 -67.82
C ALA A 409 -18.01 -56.80 -69.09
N HIS A 410 -18.39 -56.25 -70.25
CA HIS A 410 -18.35 -56.96 -71.53
C HIS A 410 -16.98 -56.82 -72.21
N SER A 411 -16.26 -57.93 -72.36
CA SER A 411 -14.92 -57.99 -72.96
C SER A 411 -14.87 -57.53 -74.42
N SER A 412 -16.01 -57.52 -75.13
CA SER A 412 -16.10 -57.08 -76.52
C SER A 412 -16.08 -55.56 -76.70
N VAL A 413 -16.22 -54.78 -75.62
CA VAL A 413 -16.31 -53.31 -75.70
C VAL A 413 -15.36 -52.59 -74.73
N ALA A 414 -14.63 -53.35 -73.91
CA ALA A 414 -13.70 -52.84 -72.91
C ALA A 414 -12.55 -51.99 -73.52
N ASP A 415 -12.10 -52.31 -74.73
CA ASP A 415 -10.98 -51.62 -75.38
C ASP A 415 -11.33 -50.20 -75.89
N TRP A 416 -12.62 -49.83 -75.89
CA TRP A 416 -13.13 -48.59 -76.50
C TRP A 416 -13.50 -47.53 -75.45
N VAL A 417 -13.35 -47.82 -74.15
CA VAL A 417 -13.74 -46.95 -73.04
C VAL A 417 -12.55 -46.80 -72.07
N TYR A 418 -11.80 -45.70 -72.19
CA TYR A 418 -10.71 -45.35 -71.28
C TYR A 418 -11.19 -44.97 -69.87
#